data_AF-A0A9W6HIB1-F1
#
_entry.id   AF-A0A9W6HIB1-F1
#
_cell.length_a   1.000
_cell.length_b   1.000
_cell.length_c   1.000
_cell.angle_alpha   90.00
_cell.angle_beta   90.00
_cell.angle_gamma   90.00
#
_symmetry.space_group_name_H-M   'P 1'
#
loop_
_entity.id
_entity.type
_entity.pdbx_description
1 polymer ?
#
loop_
_entity_poly.entity_id
_entity_poly.type
_entity_poly.pdbx_seq_one_letter_code
_entity_poly.pdbx_strand_id
1 'polypeptide(L)'
;MLTVGAIVLIAVFFITSADSGALVMGMIATGGNPEPPRWVRTFFVLTTATLASALLIAGGLQALQTAAILIALPFSVVMLLMCWSTVLAFQRERRAYARAERAQFIERIGDHYGLEVEEPNERGVRFPWIGGKRT
;
A
#
# COMPACT_ATOMS: atom_id res chain seq x y z
N MET A 1 -15.76 -26.90 -30.77
CA MET A 1 -16.14 -25.48 -30.63
C MET A 1 -15.82 -24.92 -29.24
N LEU A 2 -16.24 -25.58 -28.16
CA LEU A 2 -15.97 -25.11 -26.78
C LEU A 2 -14.48 -25.06 -26.42
N THR A 3 -13.68 -26.07 -26.82
CA THR A 3 -12.22 -26.09 -26.57
C THR A 3 -11.48 -24.96 -27.27
N VAL A 4 -11.87 -24.62 -28.50
CA VAL A 4 -11.24 -23.51 -29.25
C VAL A 4 -11.54 -22.18 -28.57
N GLY A 5 -12.80 -21.98 -28.13
CA GLY A 5 -13.16 -20.79 -27.33
C GLY A 5 -12.40 -20.71 -26.00
N ALA A 6 -12.24 -21.84 -25.30
CA ALA A 6 -11.47 -21.90 -24.06
C ALA A 6 -9.99 -21.54 -24.26
N ILE A 7 -9.35 -22.06 -25.30
CA ILE A 7 -7.95 -21.74 -25.63
C ILE A 7 -7.79 -20.24 -25.91
N VAL A 8 -8.72 -19.64 -26.68
CA VAL A 8 -8.69 -18.20 -26.97
C VAL A 8 -8.85 -17.37 -25.68
N LEU A 9 -9.78 -17.74 -24.81
CA LEU A 9 -9.99 -17.06 -23.52
C LEU A 9 -8.75 -17.12 -22.63
N ILE A 10 -8.14 -18.31 -22.49
CA ILE A 10 -6.91 -18.48 -21.70
C ILE A 10 -5.78 -17.62 -22.29
N ALA A 11 -5.63 -17.60 -23.61
CA ALA A 11 -4.60 -16.79 -24.28
C ALA A 11 -4.78 -15.29 -24.03
N VAL A 12 -5.98 -14.74 -24.20
CA VAL A 12 -6.26 -13.32 -23.96
C VAL A 12 -6.06 -12.94 -22.49
N PHE A 13 -6.53 -13.78 -21.57
CA PHE A 13 -6.36 -13.56 -20.14
C PHE A 13 -4.88 -13.56 -19.74
N PHE A 14 -4.11 -14.50 -20.28
CA PHE A 14 -2.67 -14.59 -20.06
C PHE A 14 -1.93 -13.36 -20.59
N ILE A 15 -2.23 -12.92 -21.82
CA ILE A 15 -1.60 -11.73 -22.44
C ILE A 15 -1.91 -10.47 -21.62
N THR A 16 -3.17 -10.25 -21.24
CA THR A 16 -3.59 -9.08 -20.47
C THR A 16 -2.98 -9.08 -19.07
N SER A 17 -2.87 -10.25 -18.43
CA SER A 17 -2.24 -10.40 -17.11
C SER A 17 -0.73 -10.20 -17.16
N ALA A 18 -0.06 -10.65 -18.22
CA ALA A 18 1.38 -10.43 -18.41
C ALA A 18 1.68 -8.95 -18.65
N ASP A 19 0.81 -8.28 -19.42
CA ASP A 19 0.90 -6.85 -19.74
C ASP A 19 0.81 -5.98 -18.47
N SER A 20 -0.15 -6.25 -17.59
CA SER A 20 -0.30 -5.54 -16.30
C SER A 20 0.85 -5.84 -15.33
N GLY A 21 1.31 -7.10 -15.26
CA GLY A 21 2.45 -7.48 -14.43
C GLY A 21 3.74 -6.76 -14.82
N ALA A 22 4.03 -6.68 -16.12
CA ALA A 22 5.20 -5.97 -16.63
C ALA A 22 5.14 -4.45 -16.39
N LEU A 23 3.93 -3.87 -16.37
CA LEU A 23 3.72 -2.48 -15.98
C LEU A 23 4.12 -2.25 -14.52
N VAL A 24 3.60 -3.07 -13.60
CA VAL A 24 3.92 -2.96 -12.16
C VAL A 24 5.42 -3.14 -11.91
N MET A 25 6.04 -4.15 -12.52
CA MET A 25 7.48 -4.35 -12.43
C MET A 25 8.28 -3.16 -13.00
N GLY A 26 7.81 -2.59 -14.11
CA GLY A 26 8.41 -1.39 -14.70
C GLY A 26 8.29 -0.16 -13.81
N MET A 27 7.16 0.05 -13.15
CA MET A 27 6.96 1.14 -12.20
C MET A 27 7.91 1.00 -11.01
N ILE A 28 8.05 -0.21 -10.45
CA ILE A 28 8.98 -0.47 -9.34
C ILE A 28 10.43 -0.22 -9.77
N ALA A 29 10.82 -0.67 -10.97
CA ALA A 29 12.18 -0.52 -11.50
C ALA A 29 12.56 0.94 -11.83
N THR A 30 11.59 1.82 -12.03
CA THR A 30 11.80 3.23 -12.41
C THR A 30 11.56 4.21 -11.27
N GLY A 31 11.52 3.72 -10.02
CA GLY A 31 11.33 4.56 -8.84
C GLY A 31 9.89 5.04 -8.62
N GLY A 32 8.90 4.33 -9.18
CA GLY A 32 7.49 4.64 -9.04
C GLY A 32 6.93 5.53 -10.16
N ASN A 33 7.62 5.66 -11.29
CA ASN A 33 7.08 6.40 -12.44
C ASN A 33 5.84 5.67 -12.98
N PRO A 34 4.65 6.31 -13.02
CA PRO A 34 3.42 5.69 -13.50
C PRO A 34 3.46 5.30 -14.99
N GLU A 35 4.34 5.91 -15.78
CA GLU A 35 4.58 5.55 -17.19
C GLU A 35 6.04 5.11 -17.39
N PRO A 36 6.38 3.85 -17.07
CA PRO A 36 7.71 3.33 -17.34
C PRO A 36 7.95 3.24 -18.87
N PRO A 37 9.18 3.50 -19.35
CA PRO A 37 9.50 3.44 -20.76
C PRO A 37 9.24 2.05 -21.32
N ARG A 38 8.65 1.99 -22.53
CA ARG A 38 8.20 0.74 -23.20
C ARG A 38 9.27 -0.35 -23.24
N TRP A 39 10.55 0.02 -23.37
CA TRP A 39 11.68 -0.92 -23.36
C TRP A 39 11.79 -1.72 -22.07
N VAL A 40 11.59 -1.08 -20.91
CA VAL A 40 11.66 -1.75 -19.59
C VAL A 40 10.53 -2.77 -19.45
N ARG A 41 9.34 -2.44 -19.95
CA ARG A 41 8.19 -3.35 -19.97
C ARG A 41 8.49 -4.61 -20.80
N THR A 42 8.99 -4.43 -22.03
CA THR A 42 9.36 -5.54 -22.92
C THR A 42 10.46 -6.41 -22.30
N PHE A 43 11.45 -5.79 -21.65
CA PHE A 43 12.51 -6.52 -20.93
C PHE A 43 11.93 -7.43 -19.84
N PHE A 44 10.99 -6.96 -19.02
CA PHE A 44 10.37 -7.80 -17.99
C PHE A 44 9.55 -8.95 -18.59
N VAL A 45 8.73 -8.70 -19.61
CA VAL A 45 7.97 -9.77 -20.29
C VAL A 45 8.91 -10.84 -20.85
N LEU A 46 9.94 -10.44 -21.60
CA LEU A 46 10.90 -11.38 -22.17
C LEU A 46 11.66 -12.17 -21.10
N THR A 47 12.07 -11.51 -20.01
CA THR A 47 12.79 -12.16 -18.92
C THR A 47 11.90 -13.19 -18.22
N THR A 48 10.64 -12.85 -17.93
CA THR A 48 9.69 -13.79 -17.31
C THR A 48 9.34 -14.98 -18.22
N ALA A 49 9.18 -14.75 -19.52
CA ALA A 49 8.95 -15.81 -20.50
C ALA A 49 10.16 -16.75 -20.58
N THR A 50 11.37 -16.19 -20.64
CA THR A 50 12.63 -16.95 -20.66
C THR A 50 12.79 -17.79 -19.39
N LEU A 51 12.52 -17.20 -18.23
CA LEU A 51 12.57 -17.89 -16.94
C LEU A 51 11.54 -19.04 -16.87
N ALA A 52 10.31 -18.80 -17.32
CA ALA A 52 9.27 -19.83 -17.37
C ALA A 52 9.65 -20.99 -18.30
N SER A 53 10.15 -20.69 -19.51
CA SER A 53 10.65 -21.71 -20.44
C SER A 53 11.82 -22.50 -19.86
N ALA A 54 12.78 -21.84 -19.21
CA ALA A 54 13.92 -22.49 -18.59
C ALA A 54 13.51 -23.45 -17.45
N LEU A 55 12.58 -23.01 -16.58
CA LEU A 55 12.06 -23.84 -15.49
C LEU A 55 11.27 -25.05 -16.01
N LEU A 56 10.50 -24.87 -17.09
CA LEU A 56 9.75 -25.94 -17.71
C LEU A 56 10.68 -27.02 -18.28
N ILE A 57 11.80 -26.63 -18.88
CA ILE A 57 12.80 -27.58 -19.40
C ILE A 57 13.55 -28.28 -18.26
N ALA A 58 13.85 -27.56 -17.17
CA ALA A 58 14.66 -28.09 -16.07
C ALA A 58 13.95 -29.18 -15.24
N GLY A 59 12.65 -29.03 -15.00
CA GLY A 59 11.91 -29.99 -14.16
C GLY A 59 10.40 -29.99 -14.37
N GLY A 60 9.95 -29.50 -15.52
CA GLY A 60 8.54 -29.52 -15.92
C GLY A 60 7.62 -28.70 -15.01
N LEU A 61 6.36 -29.13 -14.95
CA LEU A 61 5.33 -28.44 -14.17
C LEU A 61 5.62 -28.43 -12.67
N GLN A 62 6.22 -29.50 -12.15
CA GLN A 62 6.53 -29.62 -10.73
C GLN A 62 7.57 -28.59 -10.31
N ALA A 63 8.63 -28.39 -11.11
CA ALA A 63 9.62 -27.35 -10.84
C ALA A 63 9.02 -25.94 -10.85
N LEU A 64 8.12 -25.65 -11.81
CA LEU A 64 7.42 -24.37 -11.87
C LEU A 64 6.57 -24.12 -10.61
N GLN A 65 5.84 -25.15 -10.16
CA GLN A 65 5.01 -25.06 -8.96
C GLN A 65 5.85 -24.87 -7.69
N THR A 66 6.95 -25.61 -7.54
CA THR A 66 7.86 -25.46 -6.39
C THR A 66 8.47 -24.06 -6.36
N ALA A 67 8.97 -23.55 -7.49
CA ALA A 67 9.50 -22.20 -7.58
C ALA A 67 8.45 -21.14 -7.21
N ALA A 68 7.22 -21.28 -7.70
CA ALA A 68 6.12 -20.38 -7.36
C ALA A 68 5.81 -20.38 -5.85
N ILE A 69 5.76 -21.54 -5.20
CA ILE A 69 5.51 -21.66 -3.75
C ILE A 69 6.66 -20.99 -2.97
N LEU A 70 7.90 -21.25 -3.34
CA LEU A 70 9.09 -20.69 -2.68
C LEU A 70 9.14 -19.15 -2.78
N ILE A 71 8.70 -18.57 -3.90
CA ILE A 71 8.64 -17.11 -4.08
C ILE A 71 7.42 -16.52 -3.37
N ALA A 72 6.26 -17.19 -3.42
CA ALA A 72 5.03 -16.72 -2.81
C ALA A 72 5.11 -16.68 -1.27
N LEU A 73 5.81 -17.62 -0.65
CA LEU A 73 5.91 -17.72 0.80
C LEU A 73 6.51 -16.47 1.48
N PRO A 74 7.70 -15.97 1.13
CA PRO A 74 8.22 -14.72 1.70
C PRO A 74 7.38 -13.50 1.28
N PHE A 75 6.86 -13.47 0.06
CA PHE A 75 6.00 -12.39 -0.41
C PHE A 75 4.69 -12.30 0.38
N SER A 76 4.15 -13.43 0.84
CA SER A 76 2.94 -13.47 1.67
C SER A 76 3.12 -12.72 3.00
N VAL A 77 4.31 -12.80 3.60
CA VAL A 77 4.64 -12.04 4.82
C VAL A 77 4.59 -10.54 4.54
N VAL A 78 5.16 -10.10 3.42
CA VAL A 78 5.12 -8.69 2.99
C VAL A 78 3.67 -8.24 2.77
N MET A 79 2.83 -9.05 2.14
CA MET A 79 1.42 -8.76 1.93
C MET A 79 0.64 -8.61 3.25
N LEU A 80 0.92 -9.45 4.25
CA LEU A 80 0.32 -9.32 5.59
C LEU A 80 0.73 -8.00 6.27
N LEU A 81 2.01 -7.61 6.15
CA LEU A 81 2.50 -6.33 6.67
C LEU A 81 1.85 -5.14 5.94
N MET A 82 1.64 -5.23 4.62
CA MET A 82 0.92 -4.20 3.87
C MET A 82 -0.53 -4.08 4.36
N CYS A 83 -1.25 -5.18 4.54
CA CYS A 83 -2.60 -5.17 5.10
C CYS A 83 -2.64 -4.51 6.49
N TRP A 84 -1.69 -4.84 7.36
CA TRP A 84 -1.58 -4.23 8.68
C TRP A 84 -1.32 -2.71 8.59
N SER A 85 -0.41 -2.30 7.71
CA SER A 85 -0.12 -0.89 7.44
C SER A 85 -1.35 -0.13 6.95
N THR A 86 -2.12 -0.70 6.02
CA THR A 86 -3.35 -0.10 5.50
C THR A 86 -4.40 0.08 6.59
N VAL A 87 -4.62 -0.93 7.44
CA VAL A 87 -5.54 -0.81 8.58
C VAL A 87 -5.10 0.31 9.52
N LEU A 88 -3.79 0.39 9.82
CA LEU A 88 -3.25 1.45 10.67
C LEU A 88 -3.39 2.83 10.02
N ALA A 89 -3.15 2.95 8.71
CA ALA A 89 -3.31 4.19 7.96
C ALA A 89 -4.76 4.67 7.99
N PHE A 90 -5.73 3.80 7.72
CA PHE A 90 -7.15 4.14 7.81
C PHE A 90 -7.59 4.49 9.23
N GLN A 91 -7.05 3.83 10.26
CA GLN A 91 -7.30 4.24 11.64
C GLN A 91 -6.73 5.62 11.97
N ARG A 92 -5.55 5.97 11.45
CA ARG A 92 -4.94 7.30 11.61
C ARG A 92 -5.78 8.37 10.91
N GLU A 93 -6.19 8.12 9.67
CA GLU A 93 -7.06 9.04 8.93
C GLU A 93 -8.39 9.25 9.64
N ARG A 94 -9.07 8.19 10.09
CA ARG A 94 -10.33 8.34 10.86
C ARG A 94 -10.18 9.22 12.09
N ARG A 95 -9.06 9.10 12.81
CA ARG A 95 -8.76 9.96 13.98
C ARG A 95 -8.47 11.40 13.57
N ALA A 96 -7.83 11.62 12.42
CA ALA A 96 -7.58 12.94 11.87
C ALA A 96 -8.89 13.62 11.43
N TYR A 97 -9.76 12.91 10.71
CA TYR A 97 -11.09 13.40 10.32
C TYR A 97 -11.95 13.79 11.53
N ALA A 98 -11.98 12.96 12.58
CA ALA A 98 -12.72 13.27 13.80
C ALA A 98 -12.19 14.51 14.56
N ARG A 99 -10.89 14.85 14.42
CA ARG A 99 -10.32 16.08 14.99
C ARG A 99 -10.67 17.31 14.15
N ALA A 100 -10.65 17.17 12.83
CA ALA A 100 -11.04 18.24 11.91
C ALA A 100 -12.51 18.64 12.10
N GLU A 101 -13.41 17.67 12.25
CA GLU A 101 -14.84 17.92 12.48
C GLU A 101 -15.09 18.67 13.80
N ARG A 102 -14.35 18.33 14.87
CA ARG A 102 -14.45 19.02 16.16
C ARG A 102 -13.95 20.46 16.11
N ALA A 103 -12.88 20.73 15.37
CA ALA A 103 -12.36 22.10 15.19
C ALA A 103 -13.38 22.98 14.45
N GLN A 104 -13.97 22.45 13.37
CA GLN A 104 -15.00 23.16 12.60
C GLN A 104 -16.28 23.41 13.40
N PHE A 105 -16.66 22.49 14.29
CA PHE A 105 -17.85 22.66 15.13
C PHE A 105 -17.67 23.76 16.18
N ILE A 106 -16.49 23.86 16.81
CA ILE A 106 -16.19 24.89 17.81
C ILE A 106 -16.17 26.28 17.15
N GLU A 107 -15.55 26.40 15.98
CA GLU A 107 -15.52 27.64 15.20
C GLU A 107 -16.95 28.11 14.83
N ARG A 108 -17.78 27.20 14.31
CA ARG A 108 -19.17 27.49 13.98
C ARG A 108 -20.00 27.94 15.18
N ILE A 109 -19.73 27.41 16.37
CA ILE A 109 -20.38 27.86 17.62
C ILE A 109 -19.84 29.23 18.06
N GLY A 110 -18.52 29.45 17.96
CA GLY A 110 -17.88 30.74 18.27
C GLY A 110 -18.49 31.89 17.47
N ASP A 111 -18.67 31.71 16.16
CA ASP A 111 -19.28 32.70 15.27
C ASP A 111 -20.77 32.94 15.57
N HIS A 112 -21.52 31.89 15.93
CA HIS A 112 -22.96 32.02 16.17
C HIS A 112 -23.28 32.66 17.53
N TYR A 113 -22.43 32.48 18.53
CA TYR A 113 -22.65 32.97 19.90
C TYR A 113 -21.71 34.12 20.31
N GLY A 114 -20.76 34.52 19.46
CA GLY A 114 -19.80 35.59 19.75
C GLY A 114 -18.85 35.28 20.91
N LEU A 115 -18.56 34.00 21.16
CA LEU A 115 -17.69 33.59 22.26
C LEU A 115 -16.22 33.78 21.86
N GLU A 116 -15.53 34.73 22.48
CA GLU A 116 -14.07 34.75 22.49
C GLU A 116 -13.59 33.51 23.25
N VAL A 117 -12.90 32.61 22.55
CA VAL A 117 -12.31 31.41 23.16
C VAL A 117 -11.12 31.89 24.00
N GLU A 118 -11.33 32.03 25.31
CA GLU A 118 -10.25 32.35 26.25
C GLU A 118 -9.13 31.31 26.08
N GLU A 119 -7.94 31.77 25.68
CA GLU A 119 -6.77 30.94 25.44
C GLU A 119 -6.50 30.00 26.65
N PRO A 120 -6.00 28.77 26.42
CA PRO A 120 -5.68 27.85 27.49
C PRO A 120 -4.71 28.52 28.47
N ASN A 121 -5.19 28.82 29.68
CA ASN A 121 -4.43 29.49 30.72
C ASN A 121 -3.12 28.72 31.01
N GLU A 122 -2.00 29.18 30.44
CA GLU A 122 -0.64 28.67 30.66
C GLU A 122 -0.11 28.91 32.09
N ARG A 123 -0.95 29.40 33.01
CA ARG A 123 -0.66 29.33 34.44
C ARG A 123 -0.72 27.87 34.87
N GLY A 124 0.39 27.18 34.63
CA GLY A 124 0.71 25.92 35.27
C GLY A 124 0.27 26.00 36.71
N VAL A 125 -0.59 25.05 37.10
CA VAL A 125 -1.15 24.96 38.44
C VAL A 125 0.01 24.97 39.42
N ARG A 126 0.29 26.15 39.99
CA ARG A 126 1.33 26.32 40.99
C ARG A 126 0.77 25.73 42.26
N PHE A 127 1.00 24.43 42.43
CA PHE A 127 0.66 23.72 43.65
C PHE A 127 1.35 24.44 44.83
N PRO A 128 0.60 24.94 45.82
CA PRO A 128 1.15 25.70 46.95
C PRO A 128 2.16 24.92 47.81
N TRP A 129 2.25 23.60 47.60
CA TRP A 129 2.97 22.67 48.47
C TRP A 129 4.33 22.24 47.93
N ILE A 130 4.71 22.66 46.71
CA ILE A 130 6.06 22.43 46.15
C ILE A 130 6.93 23.64 46.49
N GLY A 131 7.27 23.75 47.77
CA GLY A 131 8.05 24.84 48.34
C GLY A 131 8.84 24.36 49.56
N GLY A 132 9.59 23.27 49.39
CA GLY A 132 10.37 22.64 50.46
C GLY A 132 11.85 22.52 50.11
N LYS A 133 12.56 23.63 50.30
CA LYS A 133 14.02 23.77 50.55
C LYS A 133 15.00 23.20 49.50
N ARG A 134 15.51 24.12 48.68
CA ARG A 134 16.91 24.11 48.25
C ARG A 134 17.81 24.26 49.48
N THR A 135 18.59 23.23 49.77
CA THR A 135 20.02 23.29 50.12
C THR A 135 20.69 22.12 49.43
#